data_AF-A0A7V8BHA2-F1
#
_entry.id   AF-A0A7V8BHA2-F1
#
_cell.length_a   1.000
_cell.length_b   1.000
_cell.length_c   1.000
_cell.angle_alpha   90.00
_cell.angle_beta   90.00
_cell.angle_gamma   90.00
#
_symmetry.space_group_name_H-M   'P 1'
#
loop_
_entity.id
_entity.type
_entity.pdbx_description
1 polymer ?
#
loop_
_entity_poly.entity_id
_entity_poly.type
_entity_poly.pdbx_seq_one_letter_code
_entity_poly.pdbx_strand_id
1 'polypeptide(L)'
;MSLRCSSTTEAHRAEPSPKHLAPPGGRISAAVSALAAWSPGTGSCEEWQAWAREGRVGDAAAPVPQPQGVDAMLRRRLTPLARAALATLEDVLPTGSQARLVFASRHGELQRTLELLDAIAQDQALSPTTFSLSVHNALAGVWSIARQDRSSSMALAAGAQTFPWALVEAMAEVAAAPERELVLLYADDVMPGPYQAFADRPAPPLVLALRLAAQGPLRLETSWAEAAAEEGESAAWAFLRGWFGEGGSASWAAPRRLWSWSKHAAA
;
A
#
# COMPACT_ATOMS: atom_id res chain seq x y z
N MET A 1 8.26 31.75 -7.37
CA MET A 1 8.23 32.49 -6.10
C MET A 1 8.76 31.56 -5.03
N SER A 2 9.72 32.06 -4.25
CA SER A 2 10.73 31.33 -3.47
C SER A 2 10.16 30.42 -2.37
N LEU A 3 10.92 29.40 -1.96
CA LEU A 3 11.36 29.18 -0.56
C LEU A 3 12.28 27.93 -0.47
N ARG A 4 13.59 28.17 -0.32
CA ARG A 4 14.59 27.22 0.16
C ARG A 4 14.66 27.33 1.68
N CYS A 5 14.91 26.22 2.38
CA CYS A 5 15.46 26.28 3.74
C CYS A 5 16.40 25.08 3.95
N SER A 6 17.65 25.38 4.31
CA SER A 6 18.73 24.42 4.58
C SER A 6 19.12 24.56 6.05
N SER A 7 19.33 23.45 6.74
CA SER A 7 20.14 23.46 7.97
C SER A 7 20.85 22.11 8.14
N THR A 8 22.15 22.20 8.41
CA THR A 8 23.09 21.13 8.69
C THR A 8 23.30 21.02 10.19
N THR A 9 23.37 19.81 10.72
CA THR A 9 23.96 19.56 12.05
C THR A 9 24.63 18.19 12.04
N GLU A 10 25.95 18.18 12.29
CA GLU A 10 26.76 16.98 12.49
C GLU A 10 26.53 16.40 13.90
N ALA A 11 26.56 15.07 14.02
CA ALA A 11 26.62 14.38 15.30
C ALA A 11 27.74 13.32 15.28
N HIS A 12 28.50 13.29 16.37
CA HIS A 12 29.68 12.45 16.61
C HIS A 12 29.37 10.95 16.68
N ARG A 13 30.29 10.13 16.14
CA ARG A 13 30.31 8.66 16.17
C ARG A 13 30.72 8.10 17.54
N ALA A 14 30.06 7.01 17.94
CA ALA A 14 30.62 5.97 18.79
C ALA A 14 30.34 4.60 18.15
N GLU A 15 31.35 3.72 18.07
CA GLU A 15 31.24 2.34 17.56
C GLU A 15 31.00 1.34 18.70
N PRO A 16 30.30 0.22 18.44
CA PRO A 16 30.94 -1.09 18.68
C PRO A 16 30.65 -2.20 17.64
N SER A 17 31.53 -3.21 17.65
CA SER A 17 31.65 -4.44 16.82
C SER A 17 30.74 -5.62 17.26
N PRO A 18 30.76 -6.83 16.63
CA PRO A 18 30.70 -7.21 15.21
C PRO A 18 29.54 -8.19 14.85
N LYS A 19 28.75 -7.80 13.84
CA LYS A 19 28.32 -8.51 12.61
C LYS A 19 27.74 -9.95 12.69
N HIS A 20 26.45 -10.06 13.01
CA HIS A 20 25.56 -10.76 12.07
C HIS A 20 25.24 -9.76 10.95
N LEU A 21 25.71 -10.03 9.72
CA LEU A 21 25.53 -9.12 8.59
C LEU A 21 24.07 -9.20 8.08
N ALA A 22 23.13 -8.58 8.81
CA ALA A 22 21.90 -8.10 8.19
C ALA A 22 22.31 -7.09 7.09
N PRO A 23 21.63 -7.05 5.93
CA PRO A 23 21.99 -6.09 4.91
C PRO A 23 21.95 -4.68 5.51
N PRO A 24 22.99 -3.85 5.28
CA PRO A 24 23.01 -2.49 5.79
C PRO A 24 21.78 -1.72 5.26
N GLY A 25 21.43 -0.64 5.95
CA GLY A 25 20.39 0.27 5.50
C GLY A 25 20.51 0.60 4.01
N GLY A 26 19.39 0.88 3.36
CA GLY A 26 19.34 1.11 1.92
C GLY A 26 18.49 2.31 1.57
N ARG A 27 18.58 2.71 0.30
CA ARG A 27 17.83 3.81 -0.27
C ARG A 27 17.50 3.48 -1.73
N ILE A 28 16.27 3.79 -2.12
CA ILE A 28 15.79 3.67 -3.49
C ILE A 28 14.80 4.79 -3.79
N SER A 29 14.69 5.21 -5.05
CA SER A 29 13.73 6.24 -5.45
C SER A 29 13.18 6.02 -6.85
N ALA A 30 11.94 6.46 -7.05
CA ALA A 30 11.28 6.49 -8.35
C ALA A 30 10.46 7.78 -8.50
N ALA A 31 10.12 8.14 -9.74
CA ALA A 31 9.18 9.21 -9.97
C ALA A 31 7.75 8.73 -9.66
N VAL A 32 6.94 9.61 -9.08
CA VAL A 32 5.51 9.37 -8.83
C VAL A 32 4.71 10.22 -9.79
N SER A 33 3.92 9.57 -10.63
CA SER A 33 3.10 10.21 -11.65
C SER A 33 1.64 10.38 -11.22
N ALA A 34 1.15 9.53 -10.32
CA ALA A 34 -0.16 9.65 -9.69
C ALA A 34 -0.19 8.92 -8.33
N LEU A 35 -1.04 9.40 -7.43
CA LEU A 35 -1.39 8.75 -6.17
C LEU A 35 -2.90 8.86 -5.96
N ALA A 36 -3.54 7.77 -5.57
CA ALA A 36 -4.89 7.77 -5.03
C ALA A 36 -4.94 6.90 -3.78
N ALA A 37 -5.79 7.26 -2.82
CA ALA A 37 -5.97 6.49 -1.60
C ALA A 37 -7.43 6.56 -1.15
N TRP A 38 -7.89 5.50 -0.50
CA TRP A 38 -9.24 5.40 0.00
C TRP A 38 -9.28 4.72 1.37
N SER A 39 -10.10 5.29 2.24
CA SER A 39 -10.60 4.71 3.49
C SER A 39 -12.08 5.09 3.58
N PRO A 40 -12.93 4.39 4.36
CA PRO A 40 -14.32 4.81 4.54
C PRO A 40 -14.45 6.29 4.90
N GLY A 41 -15.22 7.03 4.10
CA GLY A 41 -15.45 8.46 4.25
C GLY A 41 -14.24 9.36 3.94
N THR A 42 -13.18 8.84 3.33
CA THR A 42 -11.96 9.61 3.00
C THR A 42 -11.40 9.13 1.66
N GLY A 43 -11.54 9.94 0.62
CA GLY A 43 -11.04 9.60 -0.73
C GLY A 43 -10.53 10.78 -1.54
N SER A 44 -10.95 12.00 -1.22
CA SER A 44 -10.45 13.22 -1.86
C SER A 44 -9.17 13.74 -1.21
N CYS A 45 -8.41 14.55 -1.96
CA CYS A 45 -7.21 15.20 -1.44
C CYS A 45 -7.49 16.06 -0.21
N GLU A 46 -8.60 16.80 -0.20
CA GLU A 46 -8.99 17.66 0.92
C GLU A 46 -9.30 16.84 2.18
N GLU A 47 -10.05 15.74 2.05
CA GLU A 47 -10.34 14.84 3.16
C GLU A 47 -9.06 14.21 3.71
N TRP A 48 -8.12 13.80 2.84
CA TRP A 48 -6.83 13.26 3.28
C TRP A 48 -5.95 14.32 3.97
N GLN A 49 -5.98 15.57 3.53
CA GLN A 49 -5.29 16.68 4.20
C GLN A 49 -5.93 17.05 5.54
N ALA A 50 -7.26 16.98 5.65
CA ALA A 50 -7.97 17.14 6.91
C ALA A 50 -7.62 16.00 7.88
N TRP A 51 -7.66 14.76 7.41
CA TRP A 51 -7.25 13.58 8.18
C TRP A 51 -5.79 13.68 8.67
N ALA A 52 -4.86 14.14 7.83
CA ALA A 52 -3.46 14.26 8.22
C ALA A 52 -3.25 15.24 9.39
N ARG A 53 -4.09 16.30 9.45
CA ARG A 53 -4.09 17.32 10.52
C ARG A 53 -4.84 16.87 11.78
N GLU A 54 -5.98 16.21 11.61
CA GLU A 54 -6.97 15.96 12.68
C GLU A 54 -6.96 14.52 13.21
N GLY A 55 -6.37 13.59 12.45
CA GLY A 55 -6.21 12.18 12.80
C GLY A 55 -7.47 11.33 12.71
N ARG A 56 -8.56 11.83 12.10
CA ARG A 56 -9.84 11.11 11.99
C ARG A 56 -10.22 10.88 10.54
N VAL A 57 -10.44 9.62 10.18
CA VAL A 57 -11.04 9.26 8.90
C VAL A 57 -12.54 9.60 8.93
N GLY A 58 -13.17 9.64 7.77
CA GLY A 58 -14.58 9.96 7.65
C GLY A 58 -15.51 8.84 8.12
N ASP A 59 -16.78 8.96 7.75
CA ASP A 59 -17.84 8.05 8.16
C ASP A 59 -17.57 6.61 7.66
N ALA A 60 -17.55 5.66 8.59
CA ALA A 60 -17.43 4.23 8.28
C ALA A 60 -18.61 3.69 7.45
N ALA A 61 -19.77 4.35 7.49
CA ALA A 61 -20.95 4.02 6.70
C ALA A 61 -20.94 4.64 5.29
N ALA A 62 -19.91 5.40 4.93
CA ALA A 62 -19.81 6.01 3.61
C ALA A 62 -19.83 4.95 2.49
N PRO A 63 -20.44 5.26 1.33
CA PRO A 63 -20.50 4.33 0.21
C PRO A 63 -19.10 3.89 -0.26
N VAL A 64 -18.97 2.60 -0.53
CA VAL A 64 -17.75 2.03 -1.10
C VAL A 64 -17.67 2.36 -2.59
N PRO A 65 -16.55 2.92 -3.08
CA PRO A 65 -16.33 3.17 -4.49
C PRO A 65 -16.54 1.92 -5.35
N GLN A 66 -17.10 2.12 -6.54
CA GLN A 66 -17.42 1.03 -7.46
C GLN A 66 -16.52 1.12 -8.69
N PRO A 67 -15.77 0.05 -9.04
CA PRO A 67 -14.95 0.06 -10.23
C PRO A 67 -15.84 0.04 -11.47
N GLN A 68 -15.55 0.90 -12.44
CA GLN A 68 -16.35 1.04 -13.66
C GLN A 68 -15.93 0.02 -14.72
N GLY A 69 -14.65 -0.33 -14.77
CA GLY A 69 -14.04 -1.25 -15.75
C GLY A 69 -14.23 -2.74 -15.45
N VAL A 70 -15.01 -3.09 -14.43
CA VAL A 70 -15.29 -4.49 -14.05
C VAL A 70 -16.76 -4.79 -14.31
N ASP A 71 -17.07 -5.91 -14.97
CA ASP A 71 -18.45 -6.34 -15.23
C ASP A 71 -19.28 -6.45 -13.92
N ALA A 72 -20.58 -6.21 -14.03
CA ALA A 72 -21.52 -6.23 -12.91
C ALA A 72 -21.56 -7.58 -12.18
N MET A 73 -21.49 -8.71 -12.88
CA MET A 73 -21.51 -10.03 -12.25
C MET A 73 -20.22 -10.27 -11.45
N LEU A 74 -19.07 -9.90 -12.00
CA LEU A 74 -17.80 -10.01 -11.27
C LEU A 74 -17.75 -9.05 -10.06
N ARG A 75 -18.21 -7.80 -10.21
CA ARG A 75 -18.28 -6.83 -9.11
C ARG A 75 -19.08 -7.32 -7.91
N ARG A 76 -20.19 -8.04 -8.15
CA ARG A 76 -21.04 -8.62 -7.08
C ARG A 76 -20.33 -9.71 -6.27
N ARG A 77 -19.27 -10.31 -6.81
CA ARG A 77 -18.48 -11.36 -6.14
C ARG A 77 -17.33 -10.79 -5.32
N LEU A 78 -17.00 -9.49 -5.46
CA LEU A 78 -15.88 -8.84 -4.77
C LEU A 78 -16.27 -8.37 -3.36
N THR A 79 -15.29 -8.33 -2.45
CA THR A 79 -15.43 -7.69 -1.14
C THR A 79 -15.53 -6.17 -1.28
N PRO A 80 -16.02 -5.44 -0.25
CA PRO A 80 -15.92 -3.98 -0.20
C PRO A 80 -14.50 -3.46 -0.48
N LEU A 81 -13.48 -4.01 0.20
CA LEU A 81 -12.08 -3.63 -0.01
C LEU A 81 -11.64 -3.86 -1.45
N ALA A 82 -11.93 -5.03 -2.03
CA ALA A 82 -11.58 -5.33 -3.41
C ALA A 82 -12.23 -4.34 -4.40
N ARG A 83 -13.49 -3.95 -4.19
CA ARG A 83 -14.14 -2.94 -5.05
C ARG A 83 -13.47 -1.57 -4.94
N ALA A 84 -13.20 -1.11 -3.71
CA ALA A 84 -12.48 0.13 -3.49
C ALA A 84 -11.08 0.09 -4.14
N ALA A 85 -10.35 -1.01 -3.98
CA ALA A 85 -9.03 -1.18 -4.55
C ALA A 85 -8.99 -1.13 -6.09
N LEU A 86 -9.96 -1.77 -6.76
CA LEU A 86 -10.06 -1.67 -8.21
C LEU A 86 -10.47 -0.26 -8.67
N ALA A 87 -11.35 0.43 -7.93
CA ALA A 87 -11.69 1.82 -8.23
C ALA A 87 -10.49 2.77 -8.04
N THR A 88 -9.71 2.60 -6.97
CA THR A 88 -8.50 3.39 -6.73
C THR A 88 -7.41 3.12 -7.77
N LEU A 89 -7.35 1.90 -8.33
CA LEU A 89 -6.50 1.62 -9.49
C LEU A 89 -6.95 2.38 -10.74
N GLU A 90 -8.26 2.49 -10.98
CA GLU A 90 -8.82 3.29 -12.09
C GLU A 90 -8.52 4.78 -11.94
N ASP A 91 -8.44 5.30 -10.72
CA ASP A 91 -8.11 6.71 -10.46
C ASP A 91 -6.66 7.07 -10.84
N VAL A 92 -5.73 6.11 -10.77
CA VAL A 92 -4.30 6.35 -11.08
C VAL A 92 -3.88 5.89 -12.47
N LEU A 93 -4.62 4.95 -13.08
CA LEU A 93 -4.31 4.38 -14.39
C LEU A 93 -5.27 4.88 -15.47
N PRO A 94 -4.77 5.57 -16.51
CA PRO A 94 -5.60 5.99 -17.63
C PRO A 94 -6.34 4.80 -18.27
N THR A 95 -7.54 5.06 -18.78
CA THR A 95 -8.30 4.07 -19.55
C THR A 95 -7.47 3.55 -20.72
N GLY A 96 -7.36 2.23 -20.86
CA GLY A 96 -6.60 1.58 -21.94
C GLY A 96 -5.09 1.50 -21.72
N SER A 97 -4.54 2.09 -20.64
CA SER A 97 -3.14 1.88 -20.26
C SER A 97 -2.89 0.43 -19.82
N GLN A 98 -1.66 -0.05 -20.06
CA GLN A 98 -1.16 -1.29 -19.51
C GLN A 98 -0.04 -0.97 -18.52
N ALA A 99 -0.08 -1.59 -17.34
CA ALA A 99 0.91 -1.33 -16.30
C ALA A 99 1.24 -2.60 -15.55
N ARG A 100 2.51 -2.74 -15.19
CA ARG A 100 2.93 -3.78 -14.25
C ARG A 100 2.32 -3.50 -12.89
N LEU A 101 1.95 -4.53 -12.14
CA LEU A 101 1.27 -4.40 -10.86
C LEU A 101 2.07 -5.08 -9.74
N VAL A 102 2.47 -4.30 -8.73
CA VAL A 102 2.83 -4.84 -7.42
C VAL A 102 1.61 -4.70 -6.53
N PHE A 103 0.92 -5.80 -6.27
CA PHE A 103 -0.13 -5.85 -5.26
C PHE A 103 0.47 -6.20 -3.90
N ALA A 104 0.03 -5.53 -2.84
CA ALA A 104 0.52 -5.76 -1.50
C ALA A 104 -0.63 -5.72 -0.50
N SER A 105 -0.63 -6.67 0.42
CA SER A 105 -1.59 -6.75 1.51
C SER A 105 -0.94 -7.54 2.65
N ARG A 106 -1.12 -7.10 3.88
CA ARG A 106 -0.61 -7.84 5.04
C ARG A 106 -1.40 -9.11 5.26
N HIS A 107 -2.72 -9.05 5.11
CA HIS A 107 -3.63 -10.12 5.50
C HIS A 107 -4.33 -10.81 4.32
N GLY A 108 -4.23 -10.25 3.11
CA GLY A 108 -4.92 -10.75 1.93
C GLY A 108 -6.44 -10.76 2.12
N GLU A 109 -7.08 -11.79 1.57
CA GLU A 109 -8.52 -12.02 1.68
C GLU A 109 -8.86 -12.81 2.97
N LEU A 110 -8.48 -12.25 4.12
CA LEU A 110 -8.62 -12.91 5.42
C LEU A 110 -10.08 -13.24 5.76
N GLN A 111 -11.02 -12.36 5.41
CA GLN A 111 -12.46 -12.59 5.59
C GLN A 111 -12.91 -13.87 4.86
N ARG A 112 -12.52 -14.05 3.59
CA ARG A 112 -12.87 -15.24 2.81
C ARG A 112 -12.17 -16.49 3.34
N THR A 113 -10.93 -16.32 3.78
CA THR A 113 -10.18 -17.43 4.38
C THR A 113 -10.90 -17.93 5.62
N LEU A 114 -11.40 -17.03 6.48
CA LEU A 114 -12.21 -17.40 7.63
C LEU A 114 -13.53 -18.08 7.21
N GLU A 115 -14.26 -17.53 6.23
CA GLU A 115 -15.49 -18.16 5.72
C GLU A 115 -15.26 -19.61 5.25
N LEU A 116 -14.13 -19.87 4.59
CA LEU A 116 -13.75 -21.23 4.16
C LEU A 116 -13.39 -22.13 5.34
N LEU A 117 -12.66 -21.62 6.33
CA LEU A 117 -12.31 -22.37 7.54
C LEU A 117 -13.57 -22.74 8.36
N ASP A 118 -14.52 -21.82 8.47
CA ASP A 118 -15.80 -22.06 9.14
C ASP A 118 -16.62 -23.14 8.42
N ALA A 119 -16.64 -23.12 7.08
CA ALA A 119 -17.29 -24.17 6.30
C ALA A 119 -16.63 -25.54 6.51
N ILE A 120 -15.29 -25.62 6.53
CA ILE A 120 -14.56 -26.86 6.84
C ILE A 120 -14.91 -27.36 8.24
N ALA A 121 -14.90 -26.48 9.24
CA ALA A 121 -15.20 -26.83 10.63
C ALA A 121 -16.64 -27.35 10.81
N GLN A 122 -17.55 -26.94 9.93
CA GLN A 122 -18.96 -27.35 9.92
C GLN A 122 -19.28 -28.49 8.94
N ASP A 123 -18.25 -29.11 8.32
CA ASP A 123 -18.39 -30.15 7.29
C ASP A 123 -19.29 -29.72 6.10
N GLN A 124 -19.21 -28.44 5.74
CA GLN A 124 -19.95 -27.84 4.62
C GLN A 124 -19.13 -27.85 3.34
N ALA A 125 -19.82 -27.94 2.20
CA ALA A 125 -19.18 -27.85 0.89
C ALA A 125 -18.58 -26.46 0.65
N LEU A 126 -17.33 -26.42 0.18
CA LEU A 126 -16.63 -25.17 -0.12
C LEU A 126 -17.11 -24.58 -1.44
N SER A 127 -17.41 -23.28 -1.42
CA SER A 127 -17.73 -22.51 -2.64
C SER A 127 -16.48 -22.41 -3.53
N PRO A 128 -16.50 -22.92 -4.77
CA PRO A 128 -15.37 -22.79 -5.70
C PRO A 128 -15.01 -21.33 -6.01
N THR A 129 -16.02 -20.44 -6.01
CA THR A 129 -15.81 -19.00 -6.24
C THR A 129 -15.13 -18.36 -5.04
N THR A 130 -15.57 -18.66 -3.81
CA THR A 130 -14.95 -18.13 -2.60
C THR A 130 -13.51 -18.62 -2.48
N PHE A 131 -13.26 -19.90 -2.74
CA PHE A 131 -11.91 -20.47 -2.77
C PHE A 131 -11.02 -19.76 -3.80
N SER A 132 -11.48 -19.60 -5.04
CA SER A 132 -10.71 -18.94 -6.11
C SER A 132 -10.39 -17.46 -5.80
N LEU A 133 -11.21 -16.79 -4.99
CA LEU A 133 -11.00 -15.41 -4.56
C LEU A 133 -10.28 -15.29 -3.20
N SER A 134 -9.91 -16.41 -2.56
CA SER A 134 -9.23 -16.40 -1.24
C SER A 134 -7.71 -16.31 -1.34
N VAL A 135 -7.14 -16.60 -2.51
CA VAL A 135 -5.70 -16.54 -2.74
C VAL A 135 -5.19 -15.09 -2.70
N HIS A 136 -3.96 -14.90 -2.20
CA HIS A 136 -3.39 -13.55 -2.00
C HIS A 136 -3.34 -12.70 -3.27
N ASN A 137 -3.13 -13.32 -4.43
CA ASN A 137 -3.05 -12.63 -5.72
C ASN A 137 -4.41 -12.46 -6.42
N ALA A 138 -5.54 -12.81 -5.79
CA ALA A 138 -6.85 -12.79 -6.42
C ALA A 138 -7.20 -11.41 -7.00
N LEU A 139 -6.94 -10.33 -6.25
CA LEU A 139 -7.24 -8.97 -6.70
C LEU A 139 -6.43 -8.57 -7.94
N ALA A 140 -5.13 -8.92 -7.98
CA ALA A 140 -4.27 -8.69 -9.13
C ALA A 140 -4.74 -9.48 -10.37
N GLY A 141 -5.23 -10.71 -10.16
CA GLY A 141 -5.82 -11.53 -11.22
C GLY A 141 -7.15 -10.98 -11.74
N VAL A 142 -8.02 -10.51 -10.84
CA VAL A 142 -9.29 -9.86 -11.22
C VAL A 142 -9.01 -8.61 -12.06
N TRP A 143 -8.05 -7.78 -11.62
CA TRP A 143 -7.66 -6.57 -12.35
C TRP A 143 -7.17 -6.86 -13.77
N SER A 144 -6.25 -7.82 -13.92
CA SER A 144 -5.67 -8.17 -15.22
C SER A 144 -6.72 -8.74 -16.17
N ILE A 145 -7.60 -9.62 -15.69
CA ILE A 145 -8.69 -10.21 -16.49
C ILE A 145 -9.67 -9.12 -16.94
N ALA A 146 -10.10 -8.24 -16.03
CA ALA A 146 -11.08 -7.19 -16.35
C ALA A 146 -10.58 -6.23 -17.44
N ARG A 147 -9.28 -5.94 -17.46
CA ARG A 147 -8.65 -5.03 -18.44
C ARG A 147 -8.04 -5.71 -19.66
N GLN A 148 -8.03 -7.05 -19.70
CA GLN A 148 -7.25 -7.82 -20.67
C GLN A 148 -5.76 -7.41 -20.68
N ASP A 149 -5.23 -7.00 -19.53
CA ASP A 149 -3.85 -6.56 -19.37
C ASP A 149 -2.96 -7.78 -19.11
N ARG A 150 -1.93 -7.96 -19.95
CA ARG A 150 -0.97 -9.08 -19.86
C ARG A 150 0.37 -8.66 -19.27
N SER A 151 0.45 -7.44 -18.74
CA SER A 151 1.61 -6.97 -17.99
C SER A 151 1.89 -7.86 -16.78
N SER A 152 3.15 -7.89 -16.33
CA SER A 152 3.51 -8.68 -15.16
C SER A 152 2.79 -8.16 -13.91
N SER A 153 2.35 -9.08 -13.07
CA SER A 153 1.82 -8.76 -11.75
C SER A 153 2.42 -9.67 -10.70
N MET A 154 2.58 -9.13 -9.48
CA MET A 154 3.00 -9.88 -8.31
C MET A 154 2.16 -9.50 -7.10
N ALA A 155 2.15 -10.37 -6.09
CA ALA A 155 1.45 -10.16 -4.84
C ALA A 155 2.41 -10.37 -3.66
N LEU A 156 2.56 -9.37 -2.80
CA LEU A 156 3.54 -9.32 -1.72
C LEU A 156 2.86 -9.25 -0.36
N ALA A 157 3.42 -9.97 0.63
CA ALA A 157 3.10 -9.84 2.04
C ALA A 157 4.40 -9.96 2.86
N ALA A 158 4.60 -9.06 3.82
CA ALA A 158 5.78 -9.02 4.69
C ALA A 158 5.40 -8.58 6.13
N GLY A 159 4.24 -9.01 6.63
CA GLY A 159 3.72 -8.62 7.93
C GLY A 159 3.46 -7.12 8.03
N ALA A 160 3.75 -6.51 9.17
CA ALA A 160 3.59 -5.06 9.35
C ALA A 160 4.49 -4.22 8.41
N GLN A 161 5.57 -4.81 7.88
CA GLN A 161 6.46 -4.18 6.91
C GLN A 161 6.03 -4.41 5.45
N THR A 162 4.82 -4.91 5.19
CA THR A 162 4.31 -5.16 3.83
C THR A 162 4.38 -3.92 2.95
N PHE A 163 3.84 -2.78 3.40
CA PHE A 163 3.83 -1.56 2.60
C PHE A 163 5.24 -1.03 2.27
N PRO A 164 6.17 -0.86 3.23
CA PRO A 164 7.53 -0.43 2.93
C PRO A 164 8.26 -1.35 1.94
N TRP A 165 8.13 -2.68 2.09
CA TRP A 165 8.76 -3.61 1.16
C TRP A 165 8.11 -3.59 -0.23
N ALA A 166 6.79 -3.39 -0.30
CA ALA A 166 6.12 -3.22 -1.58
C ALA A 166 6.57 -1.96 -2.32
N LEU A 167 6.87 -0.87 -1.59
CA LEU A 167 7.50 0.33 -2.18
C LEU A 167 8.88 0.01 -2.75
N VAL A 168 9.73 -0.71 -2.00
CA VAL A 168 11.07 -1.09 -2.47
C VAL A 168 10.98 -1.95 -3.73
N GLU A 169 10.11 -2.96 -3.72
CA GLU A 169 9.89 -3.86 -4.85
C GLU A 169 9.39 -3.09 -6.09
N ALA A 170 8.37 -2.25 -5.91
CA ALA A 170 7.82 -1.42 -6.97
C ALA A 170 8.86 -0.48 -7.60
N MET A 171 9.71 0.15 -6.77
CA MET A 171 10.79 1.01 -7.26
C MET A 171 11.93 0.22 -7.93
N ALA A 172 12.22 -0.99 -7.45
CA ALA A 172 13.22 -1.87 -8.07
C ALA A 172 12.77 -2.35 -9.45
N GLU A 173 11.50 -2.74 -9.60
CA GLU A 173 10.89 -3.09 -10.88
C GLU A 173 10.91 -1.91 -11.87
N VAL A 174 10.65 -0.69 -11.41
CA VAL A 174 10.79 0.52 -12.24
C VAL A 174 12.23 0.71 -12.69
N ALA A 175 13.21 0.53 -11.80
CA ALA A 175 14.63 0.64 -12.16
C ALA A 175 15.09 -0.46 -13.14
N ALA A 176 14.51 -1.67 -13.04
CA ALA A 176 14.83 -2.80 -13.91
C ALA A 176 14.24 -2.68 -15.33
N ALA A 177 13.10 -1.99 -15.49
CA ALA A 177 12.49 -1.73 -16.80
C ALA A 177 11.93 -0.29 -16.86
N PRO A 178 12.80 0.72 -17.03
CA PRO A 178 12.47 2.15 -16.90
C PRO A 178 11.48 2.66 -17.96
N GLU A 179 11.32 1.96 -19.08
CA GLU A 179 10.39 2.27 -20.16
C GLU A 179 8.96 1.79 -19.92
N ARG A 180 8.73 1.00 -18.86
CA ARG A 180 7.41 0.42 -18.55
C ARG A 180 6.83 1.01 -17.27
N GLU A 181 5.59 1.47 -17.33
CA GLU A 181 4.87 1.94 -16.15
C GLU A 181 4.63 0.79 -15.14
N LEU A 182 4.60 1.16 -13.87
CA LEU A 182 4.28 0.26 -12.77
C LEU A 182 3.31 0.95 -11.81
N VAL A 183 2.34 0.19 -11.31
CA VAL A 183 1.48 0.60 -10.22
C VAL A 183 1.73 -0.28 -9.00
N LEU A 184 1.95 0.35 -7.85
CA LEU A 184 1.87 -0.30 -6.55
C LEU A 184 0.45 -0.12 -6.03
N LEU A 185 -0.22 -1.21 -5.67
CA LEU A 185 -1.50 -1.20 -4.95
C LEU A 185 -1.29 -1.87 -3.59
N TYR A 186 -1.51 -1.12 -2.52
CA TYR A 186 -1.65 -1.64 -1.17
C TYR A 186 -3.12 -1.65 -0.75
N ALA A 187 -3.61 -2.76 -0.21
CA ALA A 187 -4.95 -2.84 0.34
C ALA A 187 -4.99 -3.77 1.57
N ASP A 188 -5.55 -3.30 2.69
CA ASP A 188 -5.82 -4.12 3.87
C ASP A 188 -7.15 -3.76 4.51
N ASP A 189 -7.83 -4.76 5.05
CA ASP A 189 -9.10 -4.63 5.77
C ASP A 189 -8.89 -4.80 7.29
N VAL A 190 -9.94 -4.50 8.04
CA VAL A 190 -10.05 -4.85 9.46
C VAL A 190 -10.02 -6.38 9.59
N MET A 191 -9.28 -6.88 10.59
CA MET A 191 -9.30 -8.32 10.88
C MET A 191 -10.71 -8.79 11.30
N PRO A 192 -11.17 -9.97 10.85
CA PRO A 192 -12.45 -10.52 11.25
C PRO A 192 -12.50 -10.79 12.76
N GLY A 193 -13.71 -10.83 13.33
CA GLY A 193 -13.97 -10.94 14.77
C GLY A 193 -13.04 -11.87 15.55
N PRO A 194 -12.91 -13.17 15.20
CA PRO A 194 -12.04 -14.10 15.92
C PRO A 194 -10.56 -13.69 15.97
N TYR A 195 -10.11 -12.89 14.99
CA TYR A 195 -8.73 -12.44 14.88
C TYR A 195 -8.48 -11.04 15.43
N GLN A 196 -9.50 -10.28 15.81
CA GLN A 196 -9.33 -8.92 16.35
C GLN A 196 -8.48 -8.91 17.64
N ALA A 197 -8.52 -10.00 18.43
CA ALA A 197 -7.69 -10.15 19.62
C ALA A 197 -6.18 -10.24 19.32
N PHE A 198 -5.81 -10.53 18.07
CA PHE A 198 -4.42 -10.60 17.60
C PHE A 198 -4.03 -9.40 16.72
N ALA A 199 -4.94 -8.44 16.52
CA ALA A 199 -4.63 -7.24 15.76
C ALA A 199 -3.69 -6.36 16.60
N ASP A 200 -2.55 -5.97 16.03
CA ASP A 200 -1.61 -5.07 16.72
C ASP A 200 -2.31 -3.76 17.11
N ARG A 201 -3.14 -3.23 16.19
CA ARG A 201 -4.06 -2.10 16.42
C ARG A 201 -5.28 -2.18 15.49
N PRO A 202 -6.46 -1.72 15.94
CA PRO A 202 -7.59 -1.49 15.05
C PRO A 202 -7.30 -0.30 14.13
N ALA A 203 -7.33 -0.54 12.82
CA ALA A 203 -7.26 0.49 11.80
C ALA A 203 -8.42 0.29 10.82
N PRO A 204 -9.01 1.38 10.29
CA PRO A 204 -10.03 1.26 9.26
C PRO A 204 -9.42 0.66 7.98
N PRO A 205 -10.25 0.14 7.06
CA PRO A 205 -9.79 -0.34 5.77
C PRO A 205 -9.00 0.74 5.05
N LEU A 206 -7.88 0.35 4.42
CA LEU A 206 -7.04 1.27 3.67
C LEU A 206 -6.73 0.69 2.30
N VAL A 207 -6.87 1.52 1.28
CA VAL A 207 -6.39 1.29 -0.07
C VAL A 207 -5.47 2.45 -0.45
N LEU A 208 -4.34 2.14 -1.08
CA LEU A 208 -3.39 3.12 -1.61
C LEU A 208 -2.83 2.61 -2.94
N ALA A 209 -2.98 3.41 -3.99
CA ALA A 209 -2.36 3.17 -5.29
C ALA A 209 -1.34 4.27 -5.64
N LEU A 210 -0.17 3.85 -6.14
CA LEU A 210 0.93 4.71 -6.57
C LEU A 210 1.34 4.33 -7.99
N ARG A 211 1.18 5.25 -8.96
CA ARG A 211 1.73 5.06 -10.31
C ARG A 211 3.16 5.58 -10.37
N LEU A 212 4.10 4.66 -10.55
CA LEU A 212 5.53 4.91 -10.55
C LEU A 212 6.11 4.85 -11.96
N ALA A 213 7.12 5.68 -12.20
CA ALA A 213 7.88 5.75 -13.45
C ALA A 213 9.35 6.06 -13.17
N ALA A 214 10.21 5.86 -14.17
CA ALA A 214 11.63 6.19 -14.03
C ALA A 214 11.87 7.70 -13.93
N GLN A 215 11.06 8.50 -14.62
CA GLN A 215 11.16 9.96 -14.70
C GLN A 215 9.81 10.63 -14.48
N GLY A 216 9.84 11.83 -13.94
CA GLY A 216 8.64 12.63 -13.64
C GLY A 216 8.97 13.79 -12.71
N PRO A 217 8.06 14.76 -12.56
CA PRO A 217 8.31 16.01 -11.85
C PRO A 217 8.36 15.85 -10.32
N LEU A 218 7.84 14.75 -9.78
CA LEU A 218 7.84 14.43 -8.36
C LEU A 218 8.60 13.12 -8.16
N ARG A 219 9.57 13.11 -7.26
CA ARG A 219 10.35 11.92 -6.89
C ARG A 219 10.06 11.55 -5.45
N LEU A 220 9.82 10.26 -5.22
CA LEU A 220 9.68 9.66 -3.90
C LEU A 220 10.95 8.87 -3.60
N GLU A 221 11.62 9.23 -2.51
CA GLU A 221 12.73 8.49 -1.94
C GLU A 221 12.24 7.65 -0.77
N THR A 222 12.59 6.36 -0.77
CA THR A 222 12.41 5.43 0.34
C THR A 222 13.79 5.05 0.87
N SER A 223 13.99 5.15 2.18
CA SER A 223 15.20 4.69 2.84
C SER A 223 14.87 3.91 4.10
N TRP A 224 15.79 3.04 4.49
CA TRP A 224 15.70 2.29 5.73
C TRP A 224 17.06 2.18 6.41
N ALA A 225 17.05 2.17 7.73
CA ALA A 225 18.23 1.94 8.55
C ALA A 225 17.90 0.99 9.69
N GLU A 226 18.91 0.39 10.30
CA GLU A 226 18.74 -0.39 11.52
C GLU A 226 18.31 0.54 12.66
N ALA A 227 17.24 0.19 13.34
CA ALA A 227 16.75 0.91 14.51
C ALA A 227 15.99 -0.04 15.42
N ALA A 228 16.19 0.07 16.72
CA ALA A 228 15.37 -0.61 17.71
C ALA A 228 14.27 0.35 18.17
N ALA A 229 13.04 0.11 17.74
CA ALA A 229 11.89 0.88 18.15
C ALA A 229 10.64 0.00 18.15
N GLU A 230 9.66 0.40 18.94
CA GLU A 230 8.36 -0.25 18.96
C GLU A 230 7.49 0.23 17.81
N GLU A 231 6.65 -0.68 17.32
CA GLU A 231 5.83 -0.47 16.14
C GLU A 231 4.68 0.49 16.44
N GLY A 232 4.63 1.57 15.68
CA GLY A 232 3.65 2.66 15.80
C GLY A 232 2.29 2.35 15.15
N GLU A 233 1.73 3.33 14.45
CA GLU A 233 0.62 3.11 13.50
C GLU A 233 1.05 2.16 12.35
N SER A 234 0.14 1.74 11.45
CA SER A 234 0.57 0.97 10.27
C SER A 234 1.43 1.83 9.34
N ALA A 235 2.45 1.24 8.72
CA ALA A 235 3.40 1.92 7.85
C ALA A 235 2.74 2.70 6.70
N ALA A 236 1.65 2.16 6.13
CA ALA A 236 0.91 2.81 5.05
C ALA A 236 0.20 4.09 5.53
N TRP A 237 -0.35 4.06 6.75
CA TRP A 237 -0.94 5.25 7.38
C TRP A 237 0.13 6.30 7.70
N ALA A 238 1.27 5.91 8.26
CA ALA A 238 2.39 6.83 8.51
C ALA A 238 2.89 7.49 7.21
N PHE A 239 3.00 6.71 6.15
CA PHE A 239 3.34 7.21 4.82
C PHE A 239 2.33 8.23 4.31
N LEU A 240 1.02 7.93 4.38
CA LEU A 240 -0.03 8.86 3.95
C LEU A 240 -0.04 10.15 4.76
N ARG A 241 0.27 10.07 6.06
CA ARG A 241 0.39 11.25 6.92
C ARG A 241 1.51 12.18 6.44
N GLY A 242 2.67 11.64 6.09
CA GLY A 242 3.75 12.43 5.49
C GLY A 242 3.43 12.90 4.07
N TRP A 243 2.64 12.12 3.32
CA TRP A 243 2.26 12.48 1.95
C TRP A 243 1.27 13.65 1.91
N PHE A 244 0.24 13.64 2.75
CA PHE A 244 -0.82 14.64 2.78
C PHE A 244 -0.62 15.72 3.85
N GLY A 245 0.29 15.52 4.80
CA GLY A 245 0.65 16.49 5.83
C GLY A 245 1.68 17.53 5.38
N GLU A 246 2.02 18.42 6.31
CA GLU A 246 3.03 19.46 6.10
C GLU A 246 4.44 18.84 6.15
N GLY A 247 5.27 19.12 5.12
CA GLY A 247 6.68 18.71 5.08
C GLY A 247 7.02 17.58 4.10
N GLY A 248 6.04 16.88 3.52
CA GLY A 248 6.26 15.92 2.43
C GLY A 248 7.20 14.76 2.79
N SER A 249 7.32 14.43 4.07
CA SER A 249 8.17 13.34 4.57
C SER A 249 7.51 12.64 5.75
N ALA A 250 7.85 11.37 5.92
CA ALA A 250 7.40 10.56 7.04
C ALA A 250 8.51 9.60 7.46
N SER A 251 8.45 9.15 8.70
CA SER A 251 9.26 8.03 9.18
C SER A 251 8.37 7.07 9.96
N TRP A 252 8.74 5.80 9.94
CA TRP A 252 7.99 4.75 10.62
C TRP A 252 8.93 3.67 11.13
N ALA A 253 8.75 3.31 12.40
CA ALA A 253 9.56 2.31 13.07
C ALA A 253 8.88 0.93 13.04
N ALA A 254 9.66 -0.07 12.65
CA ALA A 254 9.35 -1.49 12.82
C ALA A 254 10.33 -2.10 13.83
N PRO A 255 10.05 -3.32 14.35
CA PRO A 255 11.03 -4.08 15.11
C PRO A 255 12.27 -4.30 14.23
N ARG A 256 13.36 -3.56 14.51
CA ARG A 256 14.68 -3.57 13.84
C ARG A 256 14.87 -2.66 12.62
N ARG A 257 13.89 -1.86 12.19
CA ARG A 257 14.07 -0.94 11.05
C ARG A 257 13.37 0.38 11.26
N LEU A 258 14.07 1.47 10.95
CA LEU A 258 13.45 2.77 10.73
C LEU A 258 13.31 2.98 9.23
N TRP A 259 12.08 3.13 8.78
CA TRP A 259 11.74 3.51 7.41
C TRP A 259 11.57 5.02 7.34
N SER A 260 12.00 5.62 6.24
CA SER A 260 11.88 7.05 5.99
C SER A 260 11.53 7.31 4.54
N TRP A 261 10.54 8.16 4.32
CA TRP A 261 10.05 8.56 3.01
C TRP A 261 10.12 10.06 2.86
N SER A 262 10.53 10.53 1.68
CA SER A 262 10.48 11.95 1.35
C SER A 262 10.09 12.15 -0.11
N LYS A 263 9.21 13.12 -0.37
CA LYS A 263 8.88 13.54 -1.73
C LYS A 263 9.51 14.89 -2.03
N HIS A 264 10.13 15.01 -3.20
CA HIS A 264 10.75 16.26 -3.65
C HIS A 264 10.50 16.48 -5.13
N ALA A 265 10.53 17.74 -5.58
CA ALA A 265 10.52 18.04 -7.00
C ALA A 265 11.77 17.44 -7.65
N ALA A 266 11.61 16.82 -8.81
CA ALA A 266 12.76 16.36 -9.60
C ALA A 266 13.58 17.58 -10.06
N ALA A 267 14.90 17.48 -9.95
CA ALA A 267 15.86 18.49 -10.40
C ALA A 267 16.00 18.49 -11.93
#